data_AF-A0A1T2X6V5-F1
#
_entry.id   AF-A0A1T2X6V5-F1
#
_cell.length_a   1.000
_cell.length_b   1.000
_cell.length_c   1.000
_cell.angle_alpha   90.00
_cell.angle_beta   90.00
_cell.angle_gamma   90.00
#
_symmetry.space_group_name_H-M   'P 1'
#
loop_
_entity.id
_entity.type
_entity.pdbx_description
1 polymer ?
#
loop_
_entity_poly.entity_id
_entity_poly.type
_entity_poly.pdbx_seq_one_letter_code
_entity_poly.pdbx_strand_id
1 'polypeptide(L)'
;MIIVQLMRDAWFLVKAEYGGLRYKYFISLIMIGYFSFFGTAITGDLFTETSKNGSEYVFQDFFFLSIIPVLGFIYTRKSMNYIREDSYTTSLARMRCMPISFNAIMTGRILQLIVAMLINGCIFFVVQYLMIDGLKFQLSLSMFASFSLTWMGYGLIISGLYIYVELSASGKQYLLFTCIFMAVTIAFSIGCKMLNWSVMRSSLEMTNTMPILTPLVVWVVGAISLYASFIAVRHRLAYRDLM
;
A
#
# COMPACT_ATOMS: atom_id res chain seq x y z
N MET A 1 -26.08 16.05 -4.03
CA MET A 1 -25.35 17.10 -4.78
C MET A 1 -23.96 17.37 -4.19
N ILE A 2 -23.83 17.50 -2.86
CA ILE A 2 -22.55 17.77 -2.16
C ILE A 2 -21.48 16.68 -2.37
N ILE A 3 -21.83 15.39 -2.30
CA ILE A 3 -20.87 14.28 -2.48
C ILE A 3 -20.28 14.26 -3.90
N VAL A 4 -21.12 14.52 -4.91
CA VAL A 4 -20.70 14.52 -6.33
C VAL A 4 -19.75 15.69 -6.61
N GLN A 5 -20.01 16.86 -6.03
CA GLN A 5 -19.09 18.02 -6.11
C GLN A 5 -17.76 17.70 -5.41
N LEU A 6 -17.80 17.10 -4.22
CA LEU A 6 -16.61 16.74 -3.47
C LEU A 6 -15.74 15.71 -4.20
N MET A 7 -16.35 14.71 -4.85
CA MET A 7 -15.63 13.76 -5.71
C MET A 7 -15.05 14.42 -6.95
N ARG A 8 -15.76 15.37 -7.57
CA ARG A 8 -15.27 16.10 -8.75
C ARG A 8 -14.07 16.97 -8.40
N ASP A 9 -14.10 17.68 -7.28
CA ASP A 9 -13.00 18.52 -6.80
C ASP A 9 -11.79 17.67 -6.39
N ALA A 10 -12.03 16.56 -5.69
CA ALA A 10 -11.00 15.59 -5.34
C ALA A 10 -10.34 15.00 -6.61
N TRP A 11 -11.14 14.60 -7.61
CA TRP A 11 -10.63 14.09 -8.88
C TRP A 11 -9.84 15.14 -9.65
N PHE A 12 -10.28 16.40 -9.65
CA PHE A 12 -9.54 17.49 -10.28
C PHE A 12 -8.17 17.68 -9.63
N LEU A 13 -8.11 17.59 -8.29
CA LEU A 13 -6.86 17.69 -7.53
C LEU A 13 -5.91 16.53 -7.85
N VAL A 14 -6.44 15.30 -7.89
CA VAL A 14 -5.67 14.12 -8.32
C VAL A 14 -5.17 14.29 -9.75
N LYS A 15 -6.04 14.68 -10.70
CA LYS A 15 -5.66 14.91 -12.09
C LYS A 15 -4.61 16.02 -12.24
N ALA A 16 -4.65 17.07 -11.43
CA ALA A 16 -3.65 18.13 -11.43
C ALA A 16 -2.30 17.66 -10.87
N GLU A 17 -2.30 16.88 -9.79
CA GLU A 17 -1.07 16.28 -9.26
C GLU A 17 -0.44 15.30 -10.26
N TYR A 18 -1.29 14.53 -10.96
CA TYR A 18 -0.89 13.59 -11.98
C TYR A 18 -0.39 14.30 -13.26
N GLY A 19 -1.13 15.28 -13.78
CA GLY A 19 -0.80 16.00 -15.02
C GLY A 19 0.48 16.85 -14.95
N GLY A 20 1.00 17.11 -13.75
CA GLY A 20 2.07 18.09 -13.54
C GLY A 20 3.48 17.68 -13.98
N LEU A 21 3.87 16.39 -14.07
CA LEU A 21 5.22 16.00 -14.50
C LEU A 21 5.29 14.56 -15.04
N ARG A 22 5.50 14.41 -16.35
CA ARG A 22 5.70 13.12 -17.06
C ARG A 22 6.84 12.27 -16.46
N TYR A 23 7.89 12.90 -15.94
CA TYR A 23 9.05 12.23 -15.34
C TYR A 23 8.76 11.47 -14.04
N LYS A 24 7.75 11.90 -13.25
CA LYS A 24 7.41 11.24 -11.97
C LYS A 24 6.89 9.81 -12.18
N TYR A 25 6.12 9.60 -13.24
CA TYR A 25 5.62 8.27 -13.60
C TYR A 25 6.71 7.31 -13.98
N PHE A 26 7.73 7.80 -14.67
CA PHE A 26 8.82 6.95 -15.12
C PHE A 26 9.60 6.36 -13.94
N ILE A 27 9.90 7.18 -12.92
CA ILE A 27 10.54 6.69 -11.68
C ILE A 27 9.64 5.70 -10.95
N SER A 28 8.35 6.02 -10.80
CA SER A 28 7.41 5.10 -10.14
C SER A 28 7.29 3.78 -10.87
N LEU A 29 7.31 3.80 -12.21
CA LEU A 29 7.25 2.61 -13.07
C LEU A 29 8.53 1.77 -12.96
N ILE A 30 9.71 2.40 -12.91
CA ILE A 30 10.97 1.70 -12.67
C ILE A 30 10.97 1.05 -11.28
N MET A 31 10.54 1.78 -10.25
CA MET A 31 10.50 1.25 -8.88
C MET A 31 9.54 0.07 -8.75
N ILE A 32 8.33 0.16 -9.32
CA ILE A 32 7.40 -0.97 -9.30
C ILE A 32 7.94 -2.14 -10.10
N GLY A 33 8.57 -1.91 -11.26
CA GLY A 33 9.20 -2.97 -12.05
C GLY A 33 10.31 -3.67 -11.27
N TYR A 34 11.15 -2.91 -10.57
CA TYR A 34 12.18 -3.43 -9.67
C TYR A 34 11.56 -4.30 -8.56
N PHE A 35 10.58 -3.78 -7.82
CA PHE A 35 9.93 -4.57 -6.76
C PHE A 35 9.23 -5.82 -7.29
N SER A 36 8.64 -5.75 -8.47
CA SER A 36 7.98 -6.89 -9.12
C SER A 36 9.00 -7.98 -9.46
N PHE A 37 10.13 -7.60 -10.06
CA PHE A 37 11.20 -8.53 -10.42
C PHE A 37 11.88 -9.16 -9.19
N PHE A 38 12.15 -8.38 -8.15
CA PHE A 38 12.66 -8.95 -6.90
C PHE A 38 11.62 -9.82 -6.20
N GLY A 39 10.34 -9.40 -6.25
CA GLY A 39 9.23 -10.18 -5.72
C GLY A 39 9.09 -11.53 -6.41
N THR A 40 9.25 -11.60 -7.73
CA THR A 40 9.24 -12.88 -8.48
C THR A 40 10.35 -13.81 -8.01
N ALA A 41 11.56 -13.29 -7.82
CA ALA A 41 12.70 -14.11 -7.41
C ALA A 41 12.50 -14.69 -5.99
N ILE A 42 11.90 -13.90 -5.09
CA ILE A 42 11.64 -14.31 -3.70
C ILE A 42 10.46 -15.30 -3.59
N THR A 43 9.45 -15.14 -4.45
CA THR A 43 8.21 -15.94 -4.40
C THR A 43 8.18 -17.13 -5.31
N GLY A 44 9.09 -17.25 -6.28
CA GLY A 44 9.15 -18.40 -7.18
C GLY A 44 9.19 -19.74 -6.43
N ASP A 45 9.99 -19.78 -5.36
CA ASP A 45 10.18 -20.98 -4.53
C ASP A 45 8.95 -21.37 -3.70
N LEU A 46 7.99 -20.46 -3.48
CA LEU A 46 6.73 -20.80 -2.79
C LEU A 46 5.79 -21.62 -3.67
N PHE A 47 5.87 -21.43 -4.98
CA PHE A 47 4.98 -22.06 -5.93
C PHE A 47 5.59 -23.35 -6.46
N THR A 48 6.91 -23.40 -6.67
CA THR A 48 7.60 -24.66 -6.95
C THR A 48 7.71 -25.49 -5.66
N GLU A 49 7.36 -26.79 -5.66
CA GLU A 49 7.35 -27.67 -4.48
C GLU A 49 8.73 -27.90 -3.79
N THR A 50 9.72 -27.08 -4.12
CA THR A 50 11.13 -27.19 -3.73
C THR A 50 11.44 -26.62 -2.34
N SER A 51 10.56 -25.79 -1.77
CA SER A 51 10.77 -25.16 -0.46
C SER A 51 10.55 -26.16 0.71
N LYS A 52 11.54 -27.01 0.98
CA LYS A 52 11.60 -27.89 2.16
C LYS A 52 12.22 -27.22 3.40
N ASN A 53 12.81 -26.03 3.27
CA ASN A 53 13.52 -25.35 4.35
C ASN A 53 12.72 -24.15 4.91
N GLY A 54 12.30 -24.23 6.18
CA GLY A 54 11.47 -23.20 6.83
C GLY A 54 12.12 -21.81 7.03
N SER A 55 13.36 -21.58 6.57
CA SER A 55 14.02 -20.27 6.61
C SER A 55 13.52 -19.31 5.53
N GLU A 56 13.08 -19.82 4.38
CA GLU A 56 12.64 -19.02 3.23
C GLU A 56 11.32 -18.27 3.52
N TYR A 57 10.47 -18.85 4.38
CA TYR A 57 9.20 -18.26 4.80
C TYR A 57 9.34 -16.90 5.47
N VAL A 58 10.40 -16.66 6.24
CA VAL A 58 10.60 -15.36 6.93
C VAL A 58 10.84 -14.25 5.94
N PHE A 59 11.67 -14.49 4.93
CA PHE A 59 12.00 -13.48 3.93
C PHE A 59 10.81 -13.18 3.04
N GLN A 60 10.04 -14.19 2.65
CA GLN A 60 8.83 -14.03 1.85
C GLN A 60 7.75 -13.26 2.59
N ASP A 61 7.44 -13.66 3.84
CA ASP A 61 6.43 -12.99 4.65
C ASP A 61 6.85 -11.54 4.94
N PHE A 62 8.11 -11.29 5.31
CA PHE A 62 8.61 -9.93 5.52
C PHE A 62 8.54 -9.08 4.25
N PHE A 63 8.95 -9.64 3.11
CA PHE A 63 8.91 -8.92 1.83
C PHE A 63 7.49 -8.53 1.46
N PHE A 64 6.52 -9.44 1.57
CA PHE A 64 5.11 -9.13 1.25
C PHE A 64 4.51 -8.13 2.23
N LEU A 65 4.69 -8.32 3.53
CA LEU A 65 4.16 -7.42 4.54
C LEU A 65 4.74 -6.00 4.43
N SER A 66 6.00 -5.87 3.99
CA SER A 66 6.66 -4.57 3.85
C SER A 66 6.38 -3.90 2.51
N ILE A 67 6.41 -4.63 1.38
CA ILE A 67 6.32 -4.04 0.04
C ILE A 67 4.88 -3.73 -0.39
N ILE A 68 3.91 -4.59 -0.04
CA ILE A 68 2.52 -4.43 -0.50
C ILE A 68 1.92 -3.07 -0.08
N PRO A 69 2.09 -2.57 1.16
CA PRO A 69 1.62 -1.23 1.52
C PRO A 69 2.28 -0.10 0.71
N VAL A 70 3.51 -0.30 0.23
CA VAL A 70 4.25 0.71 -0.53
C VAL A 70 3.67 0.86 -1.93
N LEU A 71 2.99 -0.16 -2.46
CA LEU A 71 2.30 -0.10 -3.75
C LEU A 71 1.20 0.97 -3.80
N GLY A 72 0.65 1.35 -2.64
CA GLY A 72 -0.32 2.44 -2.53
C GLY A 72 0.26 3.84 -2.74
N PHE A 73 1.58 3.98 -2.89
CA PHE A 73 2.24 5.27 -3.06
C PHE A 73 2.74 5.50 -4.48
N ILE A 74 2.73 6.77 -4.88
CA ILE A 74 3.41 7.22 -6.09
C ILE A 74 4.77 7.75 -5.67
N TYR A 75 5.83 7.17 -6.21
CA TYR A 75 7.18 7.64 -5.93
C TYR A 75 7.42 8.97 -6.65
N THR A 76 7.60 10.05 -5.87
CA THR A 76 7.91 11.37 -6.39
C THR A 76 9.10 11.97 -5.66
N ARG A 77 9.80 12.93 -6.28
CA ARG A 77 10.93 13.62 -5.61
C ARG A 77 10.53 14.24 -4.27
N LYS A 78 9.30 14.76 -4.17
CA LYS A 78 8.73 15.29 -2.91
C LYS A 78 8.59 14.20 -1.84
N SER A 79 8.13 13.00 -2.22
CA SER A 79 8.01 11.87 -1.29
C SER A 79 9.36 11.24 -0.92
N MET A 80 10.46 11.59 -1.59
CA MET A 80 11.82 11.17 -1.22
C MET A 80 12.57 12.22 -0.40
N ASN A 81 12.21 13.50 -0.53
CA ASN A 81 12.85 14.60 0.18
C ASN A 81 12.31 14.85 1.60
N TYR A 82 11.34 14.07 2.10
CA TYR A 82 10.74 14.25 3.43
C TYR A 82 11.72 14.18 4.61
N ILE A 83 12.91 13.59 4.39
CA ILE A 83 13.98 13.50 5.39
C ILE A 83 14.75 14.83 5.48
N ARG A 84 14.92 15.55 4.36
CA ARG A 84 15.72 16.79 4.28
C ARG A 84 14.86 18.04 4.40
N GLU A 85 13.68 18.02 3.81
CA GLU A 85 12.70 19.11 3.85
C GLU A 85 11.49 18.61 4.62
N ASP A 86 10.94 19.41 5.55
CA ASP A 86 9.67 19.08 6.22
C ASP A 86 8.49 19.22 5.24
N SER A 87 8.50 18.31 4.26
CA SER A 87 7.67 18.29 3.07
C SER A 87 6.21 18.07 3.42
N TYR A 88 5.95 17.39 4.55
CA TYR A 88 4.61 17.13 5.06
C TYR A 88 4.02 18.38 5.75
N THR A 89 4.78 19.05 6.63
CA THR A 89 4.33 20.31 7.26
C THR A 89 4.11 21.42 6.24
N THR A 90 5.01 21.57 5.26
CA THR A 90 4.84 22.55 4.16
C THR A 90 3.67 22.20 3.24
N SER A 91 3.41 20.90 2.99
CA SER A 91 2.22 20.47 2.27
C SER A 91 0.96 20.85 3.02
N LEU A 92 0.94 20.69 4.34
CA LEU A 92 -0.22 20.95 5.17
C LEU A 92 -0.51 22.46 5.30
N ALA A 93 0.54 23.28 5.43
CA ALA A 93 0.43 24.73 5.37
C ALA A 93 -0.15 25.19 4.02
N ARG A 94 0.36 24.64 2.90
CA ARG A 94 -0.17 24.95 1.56
C ARG A 94 -1.64 24.54 1.41
N MET A 95 -2.01 23.39 1.97
CA MET A 95 -3.38 22.87 1.94
C MET A 95 -4.35 23.77 2.73
N ARG A 96 -3.92 24.44 3.82
CA ARG A 96 -4.73 25.43 4.53
C ARG A 96 -4.89 26.77 3.79
N CYS A 97 -3.96 27.12 2.88
CA CYS A 97 -4.05 28.35 2.09
C CYS A 97 -4.93 28.21 0.82
N MET A 98 -5.34 26.98 0.45
CA MET A 98 -6.22 26.78 -0.69
C MET A 98 -7.69 26.97 -0.27
N PRO A 99 -8.55 27.57 -1.11
CA PRO A 99 -9.99 27.69 -0.85
C PRO A 99 -10.71 26.36 -1.12
N ILE A 100 -10.18 25.25 -0.60
CA ILE A 100 -10.69 23.89 -0.80
C ILE A 100 -10.99 23.29 0.56
N SER A 101 -12.14 22.62 0.69
CA SER A 101 -12.50 21.97 1.95
C SER A 101 -11.49 20.89 2.32
N PHE A 102 -11.19 20.76 3.61
CA PHE A 102 -10.33 19.68 4.13
C PHE A 102 -10.80 18.28 3.69
N ASN A 103 -12.13 18.09 3.63
CA ASN A 103 -12.73 16.84 3.16
C ASN A 103 -12.36 16.53 1.70
N ALA A 104 -12.37 17.51 0.80
CA ALA A 104 -11.99 17.31 -0.60
C ALA A 104 -10.50 16.95 -0.76
N ILE A 105 -9.62 17.54 0.06
CA ILE A 105 -8.19 17.20 0.08
C ILE A 105 -7.98 15.75 0.53
N MET A 106 -8.66 15.35 1.59
CA MET A 106 -8.52 14.03 2.17
C MET A 106 -9.10 12.94 1.25
N THR A 107 -10.25 13.21 0.64
CA THR A 107 -10.82 12.34 -0.41
C THR A 107 -9.90 12.27 -1.63
N GLY A 108 -9.25 13.37 -2.02
CA GLY A 108 -8.25 13.36 -3.08
C GLY A 108 -7.06 12.44 -2.77
N ARG A 109 -6.54 12.47 -1.54
CA ARG A 109 -5.46 11.59 -1.09
C ARG A 109 -5.86 10.12 -1.05
N ILE A 110 -7.03 9.80 -0.51
CA ILE A 110 -7.56 8.43 -0.51
C ILE A 110 -7.75 7.93 -1.94
N LEU A 111 -8.29 8.75 -2.82
CA LEU A 111 -8.52 8.38 -4.22
C LEU A 111 -7.19 8.14 -4.95
N GLN A 112 -6.20 9.01 -4.76
CA GLN A 112 -4.85 8.82 -5.29
C GLN A 112 -4.23 7.51 -4.82
N LEU A 113 -4.40 7.17 -3.55
CA LEU A 113 -3.89 5.94 -2.97
C LEU A 113 -4.57 4.70 -3.56
N ILE A 114 -5.89 4.72 -3.70
CA ILE A 114 -6.64 3.63 -4.33
C ILE A 114 -6.20 3.45 -5.78
N VAL A 115 -6.09 4.54 -6.55
CA VAL A 115 -5.64 4.49 -7.95
C VAL A 115 -4.21 3.97 -8.04
N ALA A 116 -3.30 4.44 -7.19
CA ALA A 116 -1.91 3.98 -7.16
C ALA A 116 -1.84 2.49 -6.78
N MET A 117 -2.57 2.06 -5.75
CA MET A 117 -2.63 0.66 -5.33
C MET A 117 -3.17 -0.24 -6.45
N LEU A 118 -4.23 0.17 -7.14
CA LEU A 118 -4.78 -0.58 -8.27
C LEU A 118 -3.77 -0.71 -9.41
N ILE A 119 -3.16 0.40 -9.85
CA ILE A 119 -2.21 0.39 -10.98
C ILE A 119 -0.93 -0.38 -10.60
N ASN A 120 -0.28 -0.01 -9.51
CA ASN A 120 0.98 -0.61 -9.09
C ASN A 120 0.77 -2.08 -8.67
N GLY A 121 -0.31 -2.38 -7.95
CA GLY A 121 -0.68 -3.74 -7.57
C GLY A 121 -0.94 -4.62 -8.78
N CYS A 122 -1.72 -4.15 -9.76
CA CYS A 122 -1.92 -4.88 -11.01
C CYS A 122 -0.59 -5.14 -11.73
N ILE A 123 0.29 -4.15 -11.87
CA ILE A 123 1.61 -4.35 -12.50
C ILE A 123 2.40 -5.40 -11.72
N PHE A 124 2.47 -5.29 -10.40
CA PHE A 124 3.20 -6.19 -9.53
C PHE A 124 2.75 -7.64 -9.68
N PHE A 125 1.44 -7.90 -9.52
CA PHE A 125 0.91 -9.25 -9.61
C PHE A 125 0.88 -9.79 -11.03
N VAL A 126 0.68 -8.96 -12.06
CA VAL A 126 0.75 -9.42 -13.46
C VAL A 126 2.17 -9.83 -13.82
N VAL A 127 3.19 -9.06 -13.42
CA VAL A 127 4.59 -9.45 -13.65
C VAL A 127 4.90 -10.76 -12.92
N GLN A 128 4.42 -10.92 -11.67
CA GLN A 128 4.54 -12.19 -10.96
C GLN A 128 3.89 -13.36 -11.69
N TYR A 129 2.68 -13.15 -12.21
CA TYR A 129 1.95 -14.18 -12.96
C TYR A 129 2.65 -14.60 -14.26
N LEU A 130 3.32 -13.66 -14.90
CA LEU A 130 3.98 -13.89 -16.19
C LEU A 130 5.37 -14.50 -16.06
N MET A 131 6.12 -14.18 -15.01
CA MET A 131 7.53 -14.57 -14.87
C MET A 131 7.77 -15.80 -14.00
N ILE A 132 6.83 -16.19 -13.13
CA ILE A 132 6.98 -17.42 -12.34
C ILE A 132 6.57 -18.60 -13.21
N ASP A 133 7.58 -19.32 -13.71
CA ASP A 133 7.38 -20.55 -14.48
C ASP A 133 6.64 -21.59 -13.63
N GLY A 134 5.70 -22.32 -14.26
CA GLY A 134 4.90 -23.33 -13.56
C GLY A 134 3.69 -22.80 -12.79
N LEU A 135 3.63 -21.50 -12.47
CA LEU A 135 2.52 -20.91 -11.72
C LEU A 135 1.16 -21.12 -12.41
N LYS A 136 1.14 -21.03 -13.74
CA LYS A 136 -0.07 -21.25 -14.56
C LYS A 136 -0.58 -22.69 -14.51
N PHE A 137 0.29 -23.65 -14.19
CA PHE A 137 -0.06 -25.06 -14.09
C PHE A 137 -0.47 -25.45 -12.67
N GLN A 138 0.00 -24.72 -11.66
CA GLN A 138 -0.26 -24.99 -10.24
C GLN A 138 -1.43 -24.19 -9.67
N LEU A 139 -1.68 -22.99 -10.19
CA LEU A 139 -2.71 -22.08 -9.71
C LEU A 139 -3.68 -21.70 -10.82
N SER A 140 -4.97 -21.89 -10.55
CA SER A 140 -6.02 -21.35 -11.42
C SER A 140 -5.94 -19.82 -11.46
N LEU A 141 -6.22 -19.23 -12.62
CA LEU A 141 -6.23 -17.78 -12.80
C LEU A 141 -7.17 -17.08 -11.79
N SER A 142 -8.31 -17.71 -11.48
CA SER A 142 -9.25 -17.23 -10.47
C SER A 142 -8.66 -17.20 -9.06
N MET A 143 -7.92 -18.25 -8.66
CA MET A 143 -7.28 -18.30 -7.34
C MET A 143 -6.17 -17.26 -7.23
N PHE A 144 -5.37 -17.07 -8.28
CA PHE A 144 -4.35 -16.04 -8.31
C PHE A 144 -4.96 -14.62 -8.25
N ALA A 145 -6.06 -14.39 -8.98
CA ALA A 145 -6.79 -13.13 -8.92
C ALA A 145 -7.30 -12.84 -7.51
N SER A 146 -7.93 -13.81 -6.84
CA SER A 146 -8.37 -13.67 -5.45
C SER A 146 -7.23 -13.43 -4.46
N PHE A 147 -6.07 -14.08 -4.67
CA PHE A 147 -4.89 -13.91 -3.84
C PHE A 147 -4.33 -12.48 -3.98
N SER A 148 -4.19 -12.01 -5.22
CA SER A 148 -3.73 -10.65 -5.53
C SER A 148 -4.65 -9.59 -4.92
N LEU A 149 -5.97 -9.76 -5.05
CA LEU A 149 -6.96 -8.85 -4.46
C LEU A 149 -6.88 -8.84 -2.93
N THR A 150 -6.67 -10.00 -2.30
CA THR A 150 -6.52 -10.11 -0.84
C THR A 150 -5.34 -9.28 -0.35
N TRP A 151 -4.18 -9.41 -1.00
CA TRP A 151 -2.99 -8.64 -0.65
C TRP A 151 -3.13 -7.15 -0.97
N MET A 152 -3.77 -6.78 -2.08
CA MET A 152 -4.08 -5.36 -2.35
C MET A 152 -4.97 -4.75 -1.27
N GLY A 153 -5.94 -5.50 -0.76
CA GLY A 153 -6.77 -5.09 0.38
C GLY A 153 -5.94 -4.89 1.65
N TYR A 154 -5.01 -5.81 1.95
CA TYR A 154 -4.05 -5.64 3.06
C TYR A 154 -3.23 -4.36 2.90
N GLY A 155 -2.74 -4.11 1.68
CA GLY A 155 -2.05 -2.87 1.34
C GLY A 155 -2.89 -1.64 1.71
N LEU A 156 -4.17 -1.62 1.35
CA LEU A 156 -5.08 -0.51 1.69
C LEU A 156 -5.23 -0.31 3.20
N ILE A 157 -5.30 -1.40 3.99
CA ILE A 157 -5.40 -1.33 5.45
C ILE A 157 -4.21 -0.55 6.03
N ILE A 158 -2.98 -0.95 5.66
CA ILE A 158 -1.75 -0.33 6.18
C ILE A 158 -1.54 1.06 5.58
N SER A 159 -1.82 1.25 4.30
CA SER A 159 -1.82 2.54 3.63
C SER A 159 -2.71 3.58 4.32
N GLY A 160 -3.84 3.17 4.91
CA GLY A 160 -4.65 4.03 5.76
C GLY A 160 -3.88 4.59 6.96
N LEU A 161 -3.07 3.78 7.64
CA LEU A 161 -2.23 4.23 8.74
C LEU A 161 -1.16 5.22 8.26
N TYR A 162 -0.55 4.96 7.10
CA TYR A 162 0.41 5.89 6.51
C TYR A 162 -0.21 7.24 6.19
N ILE A 163 -1.43 7.29 5.62
CA ILE A 163 -2.17 8.55 5.40
C ILE A 163 -2.33 9.31 6.72
N TYR A 164 -2.70 8.60 7.80
CA TYR A 164 -2.85 9.23 9.10
C TYR A 164 -1.55 9.89 9.56
N VAL A 165 -0.42 9.18 9.48
CA VAL A 165 0.88 9.72 9.90
C VAL A 165 1.36 10.83 8.96
N GLU A 166 1.19 10.67 7.65
CA GLU A 166 1.55 11.66 6.62
C GLU A 166 0.92 13.02 6.89
N LEU A 167 -0.36 13.04 7.29
CA LEU A 167 -1.13 14.27 7.45
C LEU A 167 -1.16 14.78 8.90
N SER A 168 -0.70 13.98 9.85
CA SER A 168 -0.73 14.34 11.27
C SER A 168 0.63 14.47 11.93
N ALA A 169 1.72 14.17 11.24
CA ALA A 169 3.07 14.09 11.81
C ALA A 169 4.11 14.83 10.95
N SER A 170 5.28 15.14 11.53
CA SER A 170 6.41 15.70 10.78
C SER A 170 7.16 14.62 10.00
N GLY A 171 8.01 15.01 9.03
CA GLY A 171 8.83 14.05 8.27
C GLY A 171 9.67 13.10 9.13
N LYS A 172 10.19 13.57 10.27
CA LYS A 172 10.95 12.74 11.23
C LYS A 172 10.07 11.69 11.91
N GLN A 173 8.86 12.07 12.32
CA GLN A 173 7.90 11.15 12.93
C GLN A 173 7.42 10.11 11.92
N TYR A 174 7.23 10.50 10.66
CA TYR A 174 6.92 9.58 9.57
C TYR A 174 8.04 8.55 9.35
N LEU A 175 9.31 8.99 9.37
CA LEU A 175 10.46 8.09 9.28
C LEU A 175 10.49 7.11 10.45
N LEU A 176 10.34 7.60 11.68
CA LEU A 176 10.32 6.76 12.87
C LEU A 176 9.21 5.72 12.82
N PHE A 177 7.99 6.13 12.43
CA PHE A 177 6.86 5.23 12.23
C PHE A 177 7.19 4.14 11.20
N THR A 178 7.79 4.50 10.07
CA THR A 178 8.18 3.55 9.03
C THR A 178 9.25 2.57 9.53
N CYS A 179 10.25 3.04 10.28
CA CYS A 179 11.26 2.17 10.89
C CYS A 179 10.66 1.20 11.92
N ILE A 180 9.74 1.68 12.76
CA ILE A 180 9.03 0.84 13.72
C ILE A 180 8.18 -0.20 12.99
N PHE A 181 7.44 0.21 11.96
CA PHE A 181 6.63 -0.70 11.15
C PHE A 181 7.50 -1.81 10.54
N MET A 182 8.64 -1.45 9.94
CA MET A 182 9.61 -2.42 9.42
C MET A 182 10.09 -3.39 10.51
N ALA A 183 10.50 -2.89 11.68
CA ALA A 183 10.93 -3.74 12.79
C ALA A 183 9.82 -4.69 13.27
N VAL A 184 8.57 -4.22 13.34
CA VAL A 184 7.40 -5.03 13.70
C VAL A 184 7.14 -6.11 12.65
N THR A 185 7.21 -5.79 11.35
CA THR A 185 7.03 -6.80 10.30
C THR A 185 8.11 -7.89 10.33
N ILE A 186 9.36 -7.53 10.63
CA ILE A 186 10.46 -8.50 10.82
C ILE A 186 10.18 -9.39 12.04
N ALA A 187 9.88 -8.78 13.19
CA ALA A 187 9.61 -9.51 14.42
C ALA A 187 8.40 -10.44 14.26
N PHE A 188 7.35 -9.99 13.58
CA PHE A 188 6.18 -10.79 13.26
C PHE A 188 6.53 -11.98 12.35
N SER A 189 7.32 -11.75 11.30
CA SER A 189 7.74 -12.83 10.38
C SER A 189 8.61 -13.88 11.08
N ILE A 190 9.51 -13.46 11.98
CA ILE A 190 10.30 -14.37 12.83
C ILE A 190 9.38 -15.15 13.77
N GLY A 191 8.39 -14.49 14.39
CA GLY A 191 7.40 -15.13 15.26
C GLY A 191 6.58 -16.20 14.52
N CYS A 192 6.12 -15.91 13.31
CA CYS A 192 5.45 -16.88 12.44
C CYS A 192 6.32 -18.11 12.18
N LYS A 193 7.62 -17.92 11.86
CA LYS A 193 8.56 -19.04 11.70
C LYS A 193 8.70 -19.89 12.96
N MET A 194 8.76 -19.29 14.15
CA MET A 194 8.86 -20.05 15.40
C MET A 194 7.65 -20.98 15.62
N LEU A 195 6.50 -20.63 15.02
CA LEU A 195 5.27 -21.43 15.03
C LEU A 195 5.16 -22.38 13.81
N ASN A 196 6.20 -22.48 12.97
CA ASN A 196 6.17 -23.16 11.67
C ASN A 196 5.03 -22.70 10.76
N TRP A 197 4.65 -21.43 10.89
CA TRP A 197 3.55 -20.81 10.17
C TRP A 197 4.09 -19.80 9.15
N SER A 198 3.47 -19.73 7.98
CA SER A 198 3.77 -18.69 6.98
C SER A 198 2.49 -17.94 6.63
N VAL A 199 2.57 -16.61 6.69
CA VAL A 199 1.47 -15.70 6.34
C VAL A 199 1.12 -15.86 4.87
N MET A 200 2.14 -15.89 4.00
CA MET A 200 1.94 -16.01 2.57
C MET A 200 1.30 -17.35 2.21
N ARG A 201 1.79 -18.47 2.75
CA ARG A 201 1.18 -19.79 2.54
C ARG A 201 -0.26 -19.85 3.04
N SER A 202 -0.53 -19.30 4.23
CA SER A 202 -1.87 -19.29 4.80
C SER A 202 -2.84 -18.46 3.98
N SER A 203 -2.39 -17.32 3.47
CA SER A 203 -3.20 -16.50 2.57
C SER A 203 -3.52 -17.22 1.25
N LEU A 204 -2.61 -18.04 0.73
CA LEU A 204 -2.88 -18.93 -0.41
C LEU A 204 -3.92 -20.00 -0.05
N GLU A 205 -3.77 -20.69 1.07
CA GLU A 205 -4.71 -21.74 1.52
C GLU A 205 -6.12 -21.18 1.79
N MET A 206 -6.21 -20.01 2.43
CA MET A 206 -7.49 -19.30 2.65
C MET A 206 -8.13 -18.89 1.32
N THR A 207 -7.32 -18.44 0.36
CA THR A 207 -7.83 -18.08 -0.97
C THR A 207 -8.28 -19.30 -1.76
N ASN A 208 -7.64 -20.46 -1.57
CA ASN A 208 -8.07 -21.71 -2.20
C ASN A 208 -9.44 -22.16 -1.69
N THR A 209 -9.61 -22.10 -0.36
CA THR A 209 -10.84 -22.57 0.31
C THR A 209 -12.01 -21.61 0.14
N MET A 210 -11.76 -20.30 0.16
CA MET A 210 -12.80 -19.27 0.11
C MET A 210 -12.42 -18.10 -0.82
N PRO A 211 -12.32 -18.32 -2.14
CA PRO A 211 -11.73 -17.37 -3.10
C PRO A 211 -12.46 -16.03 -3.20
N ILE A 212 -13.76 -15.99 -2.92
CA ILE A 212 -14.55 -14.74 -3.00
C ILE A 212 -14.60 -14.03 -1.64
N LEU A 213 -14.71 -14.80 -0.55
CA LEU A 213 -14.89 -14.23 0.78
C LEU A 213 -13.61 -13.56 1.28
N THR A 214 -12.44 -14.15 1.02
CA THR A 214 -11.15 -13.61 1.48
C THR A 214 -10.87 -12.20 0.97
N PRO A 215 -10.89 -11.90 -0.35
CA PRO A 215 -10.68 -10.54 -0.80
C PRO A 215 -11.79 -9.61 -0.32
N LEU A 216 -13.06 -10.05 -0.31
CA LEU A 216 -14.17 -9.20 0.12
C LEU A 216 -14.00 -8.71 1.55
N VAL A 217 -13.70 -9.60 2.49
CA VAL A 217 -13.50 -9.23 3.90
C VAL A 217 -12.34 -8.25 4.05
N VAL A 218 -11.20 -8.53 3.41
CA VAL A 218 -10.02 -7.67 3.55
C VAL A 218 -10.24 -6.29 2.92
N TRP A 219 -10.97 -6.20 1.81
CA TRP A 219 -11.33 -4.92 1.20
C TRP A 219 -12.32 -4.11 2.06
N VAL A 220 -13.29 -4.76 2.70
CA VAL A 220 -14.20 -4.11 3.66
C VAL A 220 -13.40 -3.57 4.85
N VAL A 221 -12.48 -4.36 5.41
CA VAL A 221 -11.60 -3.93 6.50
C VAL A 221 -10.69 -2.78 6.04
N GLY A 222 -10.18 -2.83 4.79
CA GLY A 222 -9.43 -1.74 4.17
C GLY A 222 -10.21 -0.44 4.06
N ALA A 223 -11.46 -0.51 3.62
CA ALA A 223 -12.36 0.65 3.57
C ALA A 223 -12.63 1.23 4.96
N ILE A 224 -12.83 0.37 5.97
CA ILE A 224 -12.98 0.79 7.37
C ILE A 224 -11.71 1.47 7.88
N SER A 225 -10.52 0.93 7.57
CA SER A 225 -9.23 1.54 7.95
C SER A 225 -9.07 2.95 7.35
N LEU A 226 -9.36 3.10 6.05
CA LEU A 226 -9.31 4.41 5.38
C LEU A 226 -10.28 5.41 6.00
N TYR A 227 -11.49 4.97 6.34
CA TYR A 227 -12.49 5.80 7.00
C TYR A 227 -12.09 6.18 8.43
N ALA A 228 -11.53 5.24 9.20
CA ALA A 228 -11.00 5.49 10.53
C ALA A 228 -9.85 6.51 10.49
N SER A 229 -8.93 6.37 9.52
CA SER A 229 -7.87 7.36 9.29
C SER A 229 -8.42 8.73 8.93
N PHE A 230 -9.45 8.81 8.09
CA PHE A 230 -10.12 10.07 7.75
C PHE A 230 -10.64 10.78 9.03
N ILE A 231 -11.34 10.04 9.89
CA ILE A 231 -11.85 10.57 11.16
C ILE A 231 -10.70 11.00 12.08
N ALA A 232 -9.70 10.14 12.25
CA ALA A 232 -8.57 10.40 13.15
C ALA A 232 -7.77 11.64 12.73
N VAL A 233 -7.51 11.82 11.42
CA VAL A 233 -6.84 13.02 10.92
C VAL A 233 -7.69 14.26 11.15
N ARG A 234 -9.01 14.19 10.91
CA ARG A 234 -9.93 15.32 11.15
C ARG A 234 -9.91 15.77 12.61
N HIS A 235 -9.98 14.83 13.56
CA HIS A 235 -9.89 15.16 14.98
C HIS A 235 -8.55 15.78 15.32
N ARG A 236 -7.44 15.19 14.88
CA ARG A 236 -6.09 15.67 15.24
C ARG A 236 -5.79 17.04 14.66
N LEU A 237 -6.30 17.36 13.47
CA LEU A 237 -6.11 18.68 12.85
C LEU A 237 -6.96 19.79 13.46
N ALA A 238 -8.06 19.46 14.14
CA ALA A 238 -8.85 20.43 14.88
C ALA A 238 -8.09 21.00 16.10
N TYR A 239 -7.16 20.23 16.66
CA TYR A 239 -6.39 20.60 17.87
C TYR A 239 -4.94 21.01 17.59
N ARG A 240 -4.47 20.96 16.33
CA ARG A 240 -3.10 21.37 15.99
C ARG A 240 -3.07 22.84 15.54
N ASP A 241 -2.53 23.68 16.43
CA ASP A 241 -1.96 24.96 16.05
C ASP A 241 -0.71 24.73 15.19
N LEU A 242 -0.66 25.45 14.07
CA LEU A 242 0.47 25.44 13.13
C LEU A 242 1.14 26.81 13.11
N MET A 243 1.30 27.39 14.29
CA MET A 243 2.13 28.58 14.55
C MET A 243 3.15 28.23 15.62
#